data_AF-A0A939ZBZ3-F1
#
_entry.id   AF-A0A939ZBZ3-F1
#
_cell.length_a   1.000
_cell.length_b   1.000
_cell.length_c   1.000
_cell.angle_alpha   90.00
_cell.angle_beta   90.00
_cell.angle_gamma   90.00
#
_symmetry.space_group_name_H-M   'P 1'
#
loop_
_entity.id
_entity.type
_entity.pdbx_description
1 polymer ?
#
loop_
_entity_poly.entity_id
_entity_poly.type
_entity_poly.pdbx_seq_one_letter_code
_entity_poly.pdbx_strand_id
1 'polypeptide(L)'
;MNKTPIYNNTVQYAVEHDELEDYRASFKANMACRSAITGALAKHYNDNRLDTESALKELTEGFTLERIGLVMAVTVREQEWDGRISHTNKEWAKSVPFTKDIDDWGNDRNAAFRVSAIHTGLIDLFAHTVRKELENTKTEIIKKPSLIAKLQKPLPEKNSSSAKTKEQEL
;
A
#
# COMPACT_ATOMS: atom_id res chain seq x y z
N MET A 1 3.18 14.63 0.94
CA MET A 1 2.42 13.40 0.61
C MET A 1 1.50 13.61 -0.60
N ASN A 2 1.87 13.01 -1.73
CA ASN A 2 1.06 12.88 -2.93
C ASN A 2 -0.11 11.92 -2.65
N LYS A 3 -1.33 12.45 -2.70
CA LYS A 3 -2.59 11.74 -2.42
C LYS A 3 -3.40 11.46 -3.68
N THR A 4 -2.82 11.59 -4.87
CA THR A 4 -3.49 11.19 -6.10
C THR A 4 -4.02 9.76 -5.92
N PRO A 5 -5.27 9.45 -6.28
CA PRO A 5 -5.79 8.09 -6.23
C PRO A 5 -5.07 7.15 -7.21
N ILE A 6 -5.00 5.87 -6.90
CA ILE A 6 -4.53 4.86 -7.85
C ILE A 6 -5.66 4.61 -8.85
N TYR A 7 -5.37 4.76 -10.14
CA TYR A 7 -6.31 4.45 -11.20
C TYR A 7 -6.14 2.98 -11.59
N ASN A 8 -7.24 2.22 -11.57
CA ASN A 8 -7.21 0.76 -11.68
C ASN A 8 -7.70 0.22 -13.03
N ASN A 9 -8.11 1.09 -13.96
CA ASN A 9 -8.58 0.71 -15.29
C ASN A 9 -7.53 1.03 -16.37
N THR A 10 -7.76 0.54 -17.59
CA THR A 10 -6.89 0.79 -18.74
C THR A 10 -7.06 2.20 -19.28
N VAL A 11 -6.09 2.68 -20.08
CA VAL A 11 -6.23 3.96 -20.79
C VAL A 11 -7.46 3.98 -21.71
N GLN A 12 -7.81 2.84 -22.33
CA GLN A 12 -8.98 2.74 -23.19
C GLN A 12 -10.28 2.99 -22.41
N TYR A 13 -10.42 2.35 -21.25
CA TYR A 13 -11.57 2.59 -20.37
C TYR A 13 -11.66 4.06 -19.98
N ALA A 14 -10.53 4.68 -19.64
CA ALA A 14 -10.48 6.09 -19.26
C ALA A 14 -10.94 7.01 -20.40
N VAL A 15 -10.61 6.70 -21.65
CA VAL A 15 -11.10 7.45 -22.82
C VAL A 15 -12.60 7.28 -23.02
N GLU A 16 -13.10 6.04 -22.90
CA GLU A 16 -14.52 5.71 -23.09
C GLU A 16 -15.42 6.36 -22.01
N HIS A 17 -14.88 6.63 -20.82
CA HIS A 17 -15.62 7.14 -19.67
C HIS A 17 -15.28 8.59 -19.30
N ASP A 18 -14.51 9.30 -20.13
CA ASP A 18 -14.05 10.68 -19.88
C ASP A 18 -13.21 10.85 -18.58
N GLU A 19 -12.47 9.81 -18.20
CA GLU A 19 -11.60 9.74 -17.02
C GLU A 19 -10.10 9.84 -17.39
N LEU A 20 -9.77 10.30 -18.60
CA LEU A 20 -8.41 10.28 -19.13
C LEU A 20 -7.42 11.09 -18.27
N GLU A 21 -7.87 12.21 -17.70
CA GLU A 21 -7.03 13.04 -16.83
C GLU A 21 -6.70 12.36 -15.50
N ASP A 22 -7.63 11.58 -14.94
CA ASP A 22 -7.39 10.79 -13.73
C ASP A 22 -6.38 9.67 -13.99
N TYR A 23 -6.51 8.98 -15.13
CA TYR A 23 -5.52 8.01 -15.59
C TYR A 23 -4.13 8.67 -15.70
N ARG A 24 -4.02 9.79 -16.40
CA ARG A 24 -2.75 10.51 -16.62
C ARG A 24 -2.13 10.98 -15.30
N ALA A 25 -2.94 11.53 -14.40
CA ALA A 25 -2.48 11.96 -13.09
C ALA A 25 -1.94 10.79 -12.27
N SER A 26 -2.65 9.66 -12.26
CA SER A 26 -2.22 8.46 -11.54
C SER A 26 -0.96 7.83 -12.15
N PHE A 27 -0.89 7.76 -13.48
CA PHE A 27 0.29 7.28 -14.21
C PHE A 27 1.52 8.13 -13.87
N LYS A 28 1.39 9.46 -13.90
CA LYS A 28 2.46 10.39 -13.50
C LYS A 28 2.87 10.19 -12.04
N ALA A 29 1.91 9.98 -11.14
CA ALA A 29 2.19 9.69 -9.74
C ALA A 29 2.93 8.34 -9.54
N ASN A 30 2.60 7.31 -10.32
CA ASN A 30 3.32 6.03 -10.32
C ASN A 30 4.77 6.19 -10.83
N MET A 31 4.96 6.94 -11.93
CA MET A 31 6.30 7.25 -12.46
C MET A 31 7.16 8.05 -11.46
N ALA A 32 6.55 9.02 -10.78
CA ALA A 32 7.22 9.77 -9.72
C ALA A 32 7.59 8.86 -8.53
N CYS A 33 6.69 7.95 -8.15
CA CYS A 33 6.93 6.98 -7.08
C CYS A 33 8.08 6.01 -7.44
N ARG A 34 8.10 5.47 -8.67
CA ARG A 34 9.22 4.68 -9.20
C ARG A 34 10.55 5.41 -9.07
N SER A 35 10.57 6.68 -9.48
CA SER A 35 11.79 7.50 -9.44
C SER A 35 12.24 7.76 -8.01
N ALA A 36 11.30 8.04 -7.11
CA ALA A 36 11.58 8.22 -5.69
C ALA A 36 12.11 6.94 -5.05
N ILE A 37 11.52 5.76 -5.35
CA ILE A 37 12.03 4.46 -4.87
C ILE A 37 13.48 4.27 -5.34
N THR A 38 13.76 4.53 -6.61
CA THR A 38 15.13 4.43 -7.15
C THR A 38 16.10 5.31 -6.36
N GLY A 39 15.74 6.58 -6.13
CA GLY A 39 16.55 7.53 -5.37
C GLY A 39 16.74 7.12 -3.90
N ALA A 40 15.67 6.70 -3.23
CA ALA A 40 15.70 6.28 -1.83
C ALA A 40 16.60 5.04 -1.66
N LEU A 41 16.44 4.02 -2.52
CA LEU A 41 17.28 2.82 -2.45
C LEU A 41 18.75 3.11 -2.71
N ALA A 42 19.05 3.99 -3.67
CA ALA A 42 20.44 4.42 -3.93
C ALA A 42 21.03 5.20 -2.74
N LYS A 43 20.24 6.09 -2.12
CA LYS A 43 20.65 6.93 -0.99
C LYS A 43 20.88 6.12 0.30
N HIS A 44 20.04 5.12 0.55
CA HIS A 44 20.07 4.30 1.77
C HIS A 44 20.87 3.00 1.62
N TYR A 45 21.64 2.88 0.54
CA TYR A 45 22.58 1.77 0.32
C TYR A 45 24.01 2.23 0.56
N ASN A 46 24.65 1.70 1.61
CA ASN A 46 26.04 1.95 1.96
C ASN A 46 26.65 0.70 2.63
N ASP A 47 27.97 0.55 2.60
CA ASP A 47 28.67 -0.56 3.25
C ASP A 47 28.08 -1.96 2.96
N ASN A 48 27.66 -2.16 1.70
CA ASN A 48 26.98 -3.38 1.21
C ASN A 48 25.68 -3.74 1.95
N ARG A 49 25.06 -2.76 2.62
CA ARG A 49 23.81 -2.91 3.35
C ARG A 49 22.80 -1.87 2.87
N LEU A 50 21.56 -2.33 2.67
CA LEU A 50 20.42 -1.46 2.41
C LEU A 50 19.65 -1.26 3.70
N ASP A 51 19.48 -0.01 4.12
CA ASP A 51 18.51 0.35 5.16
C ASP A 51 17.12 0.50 4.54
N THR A 52 16.38 -0.62 4.49
CA THR A 52 15.04 -0.65 3.90
C THR A 52 14.01 0.13 4.71
N GLU A 53 14.19 0.22 6.04
CA GLU A 53 13.23 0.89 6.93
C GLU A 53 13.33 2.40 6.77
N SER A 54 14.55 2.95 6.77
CA SER A 54 14.79 4.37 6.51
C SER A 54 14.36 4.77 5.09
N ALA A 55 14.64 3.91 4.09
CA ALA A 55 14.18 4.15 2.72
C ALA A 55 12.65 4.18 2.63
N LEU A 56 11.95 3.24 3.28
CA LEU A 56 10.49 3.20 3.29
C LEU A 56 9.92 4.44 4.01
N LYS A 57 10.51 4.81 5.15
CA LYS A 57 10.09 6.00 5.91
C LYS A 57 10.16 7.27 5.05
N GLU A 58 11.28 7.52 4.37
CA GLU A 58 11.43 8.65 3.45
C GLU A 58 10.36 8.64 2.35
N LEU A 59 10.10 7.48 1.75
CA LEU A 59 9.08 7.35 0.69
C LEU A 59 7.67 7.65 1.20
N THR A 60 7.34 7.26 2.44
CA THR A 60 6.02 7.49 3.03
C THR A 60 5.72 8.97 3.35
N GLU A 61 6.73 9.84 3.37
CA GLU A 61 6.53 11.30 3.43
C GLU A 61 5.93 11.84 2.12
N GLY A 62 6.33 11.21 1.01
CA GLY A 62 5.98 11.59 -0.35
C GLY A 62 4.79 10.83 -0.93
N PHE A 63 4.54 9.58 -0.53
CA PHE A 63 3.58 8.69 -1.20
C PHE A 63 2.82 7.82 -0.19
N THR A 64 1.63 7.35 -0.59
CA THR A 64 0.92 6.34 0.20
C THR A 64 1.65 4.99 0.14
N LEU A 65 1.60 4.23 1.24
CA LEU A 65 2.16 2.89 1.30
C LEU A 65 1.56 1.97 0.22
N GLU A 66 0.28 2.14 -0.10
CA GLU A 66 -0.40 1.42 -1.17
C GLU A 66 0.24 1.66 -2.54
N ARG A 67 0.58 2.90 -2.88
CA ARG A 67 1.22 3.23 -4.16
C ARG A 67 2.65 2.70 -4.24
N ILE A 68 3.40 2.79 -3.13
CA ILE A 68 4.73 2.17 -3.03
C ILE A 68 4.62 0.66 -3.25
N GLY A 69 3.65 0.02 -2.59
CA GLY A 69 3.31 -1.39 -2.75
C GLY A 69 3.01 -1.78 -4.20
N LEU A 70 2.19 -0.98 -4.88
CA LEU A 70 1.83 -1.22 -6.28
C LEU A 70 3.05 -1.15 -7.20
N VAL A 71 3.88 -0.12 -7.09
CA VAL A 71 5.09 0.02 -7.92
C VAL A 71 6.07 -1.12 -7.64
N MET A 72 6.21 -1.54 -6.39
CA MET A 72 7.04 -2.70 -6.02
C MET A 72 6.48 -4.02 -6.54
N ALA A 73 5.16 -4.22 -6.49
CA ALA A 73 4.52 -5.41 -7.05
C ALA A 73 4.70 -5.49 -8.57
N VAL A 74 4.52 -4.37 -9.29
CA VAL A 74 4.79 -4.30 -10.73
C VAL A 74 6.27 -4.61 -11.01
N THR A 75 7.19 -4.01 -10.25
CA THR A 75 8.63 -4.27 -10.40
C THR A 75 8.97 -5.75 -10.23
N VAL A 76 8.42 -6.41 -9.21
CA VAL A 76 8.65 -7.84 -8.95
C VAL A 76 8.08 -8.71 -10.07
N ARG A 77 6.88 -8.42 -10.59
CA ARG A 77 6.27 -9.17 -11.71
C ARG A 77 7.13 -9.09 -12.97
N GLU A 78 7.61 -7.90 -13.30
CA GLU A 78 8.46 -7.67 -14.47
C GLU A 78 9.83 -8.35 -14.37
N GLN A 79 10.27 -8.68 -13.15
CA GLN A 79 11.53 -9.34 -12.85
C GLN A 79 11.33 -10.75 -12.31
N GLU A 80 10.14 -11.36 -12.49
CA GLU A 80 9.80 -12.65 -11.91
C GLU A 80 10.76 -13.78 -12.36
N TRP A 81 11.33 -13.65 -13.55
CA TRP A 81 12.32 -14.57 -14.11
C TRP A 81 13.65 -14.57 -13.35
N ASP A 82 13.95 -13.53 -12.57
CA ASP A 82 15.20 -13.40 -11.83
C ASP A 82 15.20 -14.28 -10.57
N GLY A 83 16.20 -15.13 -10.43
CA GLY A 83 16.35 -16.07 -9.30
C GLY A 83 16.65 -15.38 -7.96
N ARG A 84 17.04 -14.10 -7.96
CA ARG A 84 17.32 -13.33 -6.73
C ARG A 84 16.07 -12.86 -6.00
N ILE A 85 14.92 -12.84 -6.68
CA ILE A 85 13.65 -12.51 -6.05
C ILE A 85 13.10 -13.76 -5.35
N SER A 86 12.78 -13.61 -4.07
CA SER A 86 12.21 -14.68 -3.25
C SER A 86 10.83 -15.12 -3.78
N HIS A 87 10.53 -16.41 -3.62
CA HIS A 87 9.25 -16.97 -4.05
C HIS A 87 8.06 -16.24 -3.40
N THR A 88 8.16 -15.95 -2.11
CA THR A 88 7.08 -15.30 -1.36
C THR A 88 6.83 -13.87 -1.85
N ASN A 89 7.86 -13.13 -2.30
CA ASN A 89 7.65 -11.81 -2.89
C ASN A 89 7.02 -11.92 -4.28
N LYS A 90 7.36 -12.94 -5.08
CA LYS A 90 6.70 -13.22 -6.37
C LYS A 90 5.21 -13.51 -6.19
N GLU A 91 4.86 -14.36 -5.23
CA GLU A 91 3.47 -14.69 -4.92
C GLU A 91 2.68 -13.47 -4.43
N TRP A 92 3.27 -12.70 -3.49
CA TRP A 92 2.66 -11.46 -3.02
C TRP A 92 2.43 -10.49 -4.19
N ALA A 93 3.44 -10.28 -5.04
CA ALA A 93 3.31 -9.39 -6.18
C ALA A 93 2.17 -9.84 -7.12
N LYS A 94 2.00 -11.15 -7.37
CA LYS A 94 0.87 -11.69 -8.16
C LYS A 94 -0.50 -11.43 -7.50
N SER A 95 -0.58 -11.38 -6.17
CA SER A 95 -1.84 -11.13 -5.46
C SER A 95 -2.34 -9.68 -5.50
N VAL A 96 -1.47 -8.70 -5.81
CA VAL A 96 -1.86 -7.28 -5.85
C VAL A 96 -2.77 -7.01 -7.06
N PRO A 97 -4.05 -6.63 -6.89
CA PRO A 97 -4.92 -6.39 -8.04
C PRO A 97 -4.44 -5.15 -8.80
N PHE A 98 -3.98 -5.33 -10.04
CA PHE A 98 -3.64 -4.22 -10.92
C PHE A 98 -3.85 -4.63 -12.38
N THR A 99 -4.71 -3.89 -13.07
CA THR A 99 -5.14 -4.20 -14.44
C THR A 99 -3.98 -3.99 -15.41
N LYS A 100 -3.66 -5.02 -16.19
CA LYS A 100 -2.68 -4.89 -17.29
C LYS A 100 -3.24 -3.93 -18.34
N ASP A 101 -2.43 -2.97 -18.74
CA ASP A 101 -2.82 -1.97 -19.74
C ASP A 101 -2.06 -2.27 -21.04
N ILE A 102 -2.61 -3.19 -21.83
CA ILE A 102 -1.98 -3.68 -23.04
C ILE A 102 -2.23 -2.68 -24.18
N ASP A 103 -1.17 -2.28 -24.88
CA ASP A 103 -1.26 -1.47 -26.09
C ASP A 103 -1.55 -2.31 -27.34
N ASP A 104 -1.80 -1.64 -28.47
CA ASP A 104 -2.12 -2.30 -29.74
C ASP A 104 -0.98 -3.20 -30.26
N TRP A 105 0.24 -3.03 -29.72
CA TRP A 105 1.42 -3.83 -30.04
C TRP A 105 1.67 -4.96 -29.03
N GLY A 106 0.81 -5.14 -28.04
CA GLY A 106 0.91 -6.19 -27.03
C GLY A 106 1.80 -5.85 -25.83
N ASN A 107 2.27 -4.60 -25.70
CA ASN A 107 3.09 -4.19 -24.56
C ASN A 107 2.22 -3.73 -23.39
N ASP A 108 2.56 -4.15 -22.18
CA ASP A 108 1.94 -3.62 -20.96
C ASP A 108 2.53 -2.25 -20.62
N ARG A 109 1.71 -1.19 -20.69
CA ARG A 109 2.10 0.18 -20.33
C ARG A 109 2.57 0.26 -18.86
N ASN A 110 2.11 -0.64 -18.01
CA ASN A 110 2.53 -0.70 -16.61
C ASN A 110 4.01 -1.08 -16.43
N ALA A 111 4.65 -1.70 -17.43
CA ALA A 111 6.08 -1.99 -17.41
C ALA A 111 6.92 -0.70 -17.22
N ALA A 112 6.36 0.47 -17.56
CA ALA A 112 6.96 1.77 -17.28
C ALA A 112 7.18 2.05 -15.79
N PHE A 113 6.48 1.36 -14.87
CA PHE A 113 6.66 1.56 -13.43
C PHE A 113 7.81 0.76 -12.82
N ARG A 114 8.42 -0.16 -13.58
CA ARG A 114 9.51 -1.03 -13.11
C ARG A 114 10.73 -0.25 -12.64
N VAL A 115 11.15 -0.46 -11.40
CA VAL A 115 12.45 0.00 -10.89
C VAL A 115 13.57 -0.85 -11.49
N SER A 116 14.34 -0.27 -12.42
CA SER A 116 15.32 -1.00 -13.26
C SER A 116 16.78 -0.66 -12.98
N ALA A 117 17.07 0.47 -12.35
CA ALA A 117 18.45 0.91 -12.07
C ALA A 117 19.05 0.34 -10.77
N ILE A 118 18.27 -0.45 -10.02
CA ILE A 118 18.65 -1.01 -8.73
C ILE A 118 18.86 -2.53 -8.89
N HIS A 119 19.91 -3.05 -8.25
CA HIS A 119 20.20 -4.49 -8.27
C HIS A 119 19.02 -5.31 -7.73
N THR A 120 18.65 -6.40 -8.41
CA THR A 120 17.44 -7.18 -8.08
C THR A 120 17.41 -7.72 -6.65
N GLY A 121 18.58 -8.07 -6.08
CA GLY A 121 18.64 -8.47 -4.67
C GLY A 121 18.24 -7.36 -3.69
N LEU A 122 18.52 -6.10 -4.02
CA LEU A 122 18.09 -4.95 -3.20
C LEU A 122 16.59 -4.68 -3.38
N ILE A 123 16.07 -4.89 -4.60
CA ILE A 123 14.62 -4.86 -4.87
C ILE A 123 13.90 -5.90 -4.02
N ASP A 124 14.42 -7.13 -3.93
CA ASP A 124 13.81 -8.19 -3.11
C ASP A 124 13.79 -7.84 -1.61
N LEU A 125 14.92 -7.33 -1.08
CA LEU A 125 15.00 -6.86 0.30
C LEU A 125 13.97 -5.77 0.59
N PHE A 126 13.87 -4.78 -0.30
CA PHE A 126 12.92 -3.68 -0.11
C PHE A 126 11.47 -4.13 -0.28
N ALA A 127 11.18 -5.01 -1.25
CA ALA A 127 9.84 -5.57 -1.47
C ALA A 127 9.34 -6.31 -0.24
N HIS A 128 10.22 -7.07 0.43
CA HIS A 128 9.89 -7.73 1.69
C HIS A 128 9.46 -6.74 2.79
N THR A 129 10.18 -5.63 2.95
CA THR A 129 9.86 -4.59 3.94
C THR A 129 8.53 -3.92 3.62
N VAL A 130 8.29 -3.55 2.36
CA VAL A 130 7.02 -2.95 1.90
C VAL A 130 5.84 -3.90 2.15
N ARG A 131 5.98 -5.18 1.80
CA ARG A 131 4.95 -6.19 2.02
C ARG A 131 4.62 -6.33 3.51
N LYS A 132 5.64 -6.47 4.37
CA LYS A 132 5.43 -6.60 5.82
C LYS A 132 4.69 -5.38 6.38
N GLU A 133 5.04 -4.18 5.94
CA GLU A 133 4.39 -2.96 6.40
C GLU A 133 2.92 -2.87 5.95
N LEU A 134 2.61 -3.34 4.73
CA LEU A 134 1.23 -3.46 4.25
C LEU A 134 0.41 -4.47 5.07
N GLU A 135 1.00 -5.62 5.41
CA GLU A 135 0.37 -6.63 6.26
C GLU A 135 0.10 -6.08 7.67
N ASN A 136 1.10 -5.42 8.27
CA ASN A 136 0.96 -4.76 9.57
C ASN A 136 -0.18 -3.74 9.56
N THR A 137 -0.21 -2.86 8.54
CA THR A 137 -1.26 -1.85 8.39
C THR A 137 -2.66 -2.48 8.29
N LYS A 138 -2.80 -3.57 7.53
CA LYS A 138 -4.07 -4.32 7.45
C LYS A 138 -4.49 -4.88 8.81
N THR A 139 -3.56 -5.46 9.58
CA THR A 139 -3.89 -5.99 10.91
C THR A 139 -4.26 -4.91 11.92
N GLU A 140 -3.61 -3.75 11.88
CA GLU A 140 -3.96 -2.58 12.69
C GLU A 140 -5.36 -2.05 12.35
N ILE A 141 -5.71 -1.99 11.06
CA ILE A 141 -7.05 -1.63 10.59
C ILE A 141 -8.10 -2.67 11.02
N ILE A 142 -7.77 -3.95 11.20
CA ILE A 142 -8.71 -4.96 11.71
C ILE A 142 -8.86 -4.87 13.24
N LYS A 143 -7.78 -4.54 13.96
CA LYS A 143 -7.81 -4.36 15.41
C LYS A 143 -8.55 -3.09 15.85
N LYS A 144 -8.35 -1.94 15.19
CA LYS A 144 -9.00 -0.65 15.53
C LYS A 144 -10.54 -0.61 15.49
N PRO A 145 -11.27 -1.23 14.54
CA PRO A 145 -12.73 -1.27 14.56
C PRO A 145 -13.27 -2.03 15.78
N SER A 146 -12.50 -2.99 16.33
CA SER A 146 -12.87 -3.65 17.59
C SER A 146 -12.78 -2.73 18.82
N LEU A 147 -11.99 -1.64 18.76
CA LEU A 147 -11.95 -0.61 19.80
C LEU A 147 -13.13 0.37 19.70
N ILE A 148 -13.59 0.68 18.49
CA ILE A 148 -14.82 1.48 18.27
C ILE A 148 -16.04 0.75 18.85
N ALA A 149 -16.13 -0.57 18.64
CA ALA A 149 -17.17 -1.39 19.25
C ALA A 149 -17.12 -1.43 20.79
N LYS A 150 -15.95 -1.24 21.40
CA LYS A 150 -15.78 -1.15 22.87
C LYS A 150 -16.11 0.24 23.42
N LEU A 151 -15.93 1.30 22.63
CA LEU A 151 -16.29 2.68 22.99
C LEU A 151 -17.79 2.97 22.84
N GLN A 152 -18.52 2.19 22.03
CA GLN A 152 -19.99 2.27 21.90
C GLN A 152 -20.76 1.52 23.00
N LYS A 153 -20.08 0.91 23.99
CA LYS A 153 -20.76 0.41 25.18
C LYS A 153 -21.17 1.60 26.07
N PRO A 154 -22.46 1.77 26.41
CA PRO A 154 -22.86 2.84 27.31
C PRO A 154 -22.14 2.70 28.65
N LEU A 155 -21.73 3.84 29.23
CA LEU A 155 -21.10 3.87 30.56
C LEU A 155 -22.03 3.22 31.59
N PRO A 156 -21.51 2.45 32.55
CA PRO A 156 -22.33 1.86 33.60
C PRO A 156 -22.98 2.97 34.44
N GLU A 157 -24.32 2.94 34.51
CA GLU A 157 -25.11 3.87 35.30
C GLU A 157 -24.75 3.75 36.79
N LYS A 158 -24.38 4.88 37.39
CA LYS A 158 -24.21 5.00 38.85
C LYS A 158 -25.61 5.02 39.47
N ASN A 159 -26.07 3.88 39.97
CA ASN A 159 -27.31 3.80 40.74
C ASN A 159 -27.18 4.59 42.05
N SER A 160 -27.87 5.73 42.13
CA SER A 160 -28.14 6.46 43.36
C SER A 160 -29.15 5.70 44.23
N SER A 161 -28.87 5.67 45.52
CA SER A 161 -29.59 4.99 46.60
C SER A 161 -31.10 5.24 46.68
N SER A 162 -31.80 4.19 47.10
CA SER A 162 -33.24 4.09 47.36
C SER A 162 -33.75 4.99 48.50
N ALA A 163 -34.84 5.72 48.24
CA ALA A 163 -35.72 6.26 49.27
C ALA A 163 -36.92 5.30 49.45
N LYS A 164 -37.13 4.84 50.69
CA LYS A 164 -38.20 3.93 51.12
C LYS A 164 -39.51 4.70 51.28
N THR A 165 -40.61 4.17 50.74
CA THR A 165 -41.97 4.46 51.22
C THR A 165 -42.56 3.18 51.80
N LYS A 166 -42.91 3.22 53.09
CA LYS A 166 -43.65 2.18 53.82
C LYS A 166 -45.12 2.58 53.80
N GLU A 167 -45.99 1.67 53.40
CA GLU A 167 -47.39 1.60 53.85
C GLU A 167 -47.74 0.12 54.07
N GLN A 168 -48.13 -0.20 55.31
CA GLN A 168 -48.63 -1.48 55.77
C GLN A 168 -50.10 -1.26 56.17
N GLU A 169 -51.03 -1.97 55.53
CA GLU A 169 -52.40 -2.19 56.04
C GLU A 169 -52.43 -3.50 56.82
N LEU A 170 -52.69 -3.43 58.13
CA LEU A 170 -53.87 -3.99 58.83
C LEU A 170 -53.69 -3.85 60.36
#